data_AF-A0A813TQU1-F1
#
_entry.id   AF-A0A813TQU1-F1
#
_cell.length_a   1.000
_cell.length_b   1.000
_cell.length_c   1.000
_cell.angle_alpha   90.00
_cell.angle_beta   90.00
_cell.angle_gamma   90.00
#
_symmetry.space_group_name_H-M   'P 1'
#
loop_
_entity.id
_entity.type
_entity.pdbx_description
1 polymer ?
#
loop_
_entity_poly.entity_id
_entity_poly.type
_entity_poly.pdbx_seq_one_letter_code
_entity_poly.pdbx_strand_id
1 'polypeptide(L)'
;MPRNKISDIVEGRILQLLHQGYSQSRIVNILKHDGIYVSQPTVSNVKQKIGRQRNSTSKITIFRQKPSQTPDIVKKVIKKIDVQEPPTQRAVAKDLRIS
;
A
#
# COMPACT_ATOMS: atom_id res chain seq x y z
N MET A 1 -20.80 -22.41 22.74
CA MET A 1 -19.88 -23.50 22.32
C MET A 1 -18.49 -22.92 22.13
N PRO A 2 -17.51 -23.23 22.99
CA PRO A 2 -16.13 -22.79 22.76
C PRO A 2 -15.60 -23.45 21.48
N ARG A 3 -15.01 -22.66 20.57
CA ARG A 3 -14.35 -23.19 19.37
C ARG A 3 -13.08 -23.92 19.81
N ASN A 4 -12.96 -25.19 19.51
CA ASN A 4 -11.69 -25.91 19.66
C ASN A 4 -10.62 -25.18 18.84
N LYS A 5 -9.60 -24.69 19.54
CA LYS A 5 -8.44 -24.08 18.89
C LYS A 5 -7.70 -25.17 18.13
N ILE A 6 -7.45 -24.91 16.86
CA ILE A 6 -6.59 -25.75 16.02
C ILE A 6 -5.15 -25.45 16.44
N SER A 7 -4.25 -26.44 16.35
CA SER A 7 -2.81 -26.20 16.58
C SER A 7 -2.27 -25.17 15.57
N ASP A 8 -1.43 -24.25 16.03
CA ASP A 8 -0.83 -23.19 15.20
C ASP A 8 -0.03 -23.76 14.02
N ILE A 9 0.56 -24.94 14.18
CA ILE A 9 1.30 -25.64 13.11
C ILE A 9 0.34 -26.04 11.97
N VAL A 10 -0.83 -26.58 12.33
CA VAL A 10 -1.84 -27.00 11.35
C VAL A 10 -2.46 -25.78 10.67
N GLU A 11 -2.68 -24.70 11.42
CA GLU A 11 -3.13 -23.43 10.84
C GLU A 11 -2.10 -22.89 9.83
N GLY A 12 -0.81 -22.86 10.19
CA GLY A 12 0.28 -22.44 9.30
C GLY A 12 0.37 -23.27 8.01
N ARG A 13 0.19 -24.58 8.12
CA ARG A 13 0.19 -25.47 6.94
C ARG A 13 -1.02 -25.22 6.03
N ILE A 14 -2.22 -25.03 6.60
CA ILE A 14 -3.42 -24.67 5.83
C ILE A 14 -3.20 -23.33 5.10
N LEU A 15 -2.59 -22.35 5.78
CA LEU A 15 -2.28 -21.04 5.19
C LEU A 15 -1.31 -21.16 4.00
N GLN A 16 -0.26 -21.96 4.15
CA GLN A 16 0.70 -22.21 3.07
C GLN A 16 0.00 -22.77 1.82
N LEU A 17 -0.85 -23.78 2.00
CA LEU A 17 -1.57 -24.42 0.89
C LEU A 17 -2.61 -23.47 0.25
N LEU A 18 -3.26 -22.61 1.05
CA LEU A 18 -4.15 -21.58 0.52
C LEU A 18 -3.40 -20.54 -0.33
N HIS A 19 -2.19 -20.14 0.07
CA HIS A 19 -1.35 -19.22 -0.71
C HIS A 19 -0.86 -19.84 -2.02
N GLN A 20 -0.65 -21.15 -2.04
CA GLN A 20 -0.31 -21.91 -3.26
C GLN A 20 -1.51 -22.07 -4.23
N GLY A 21 -2.71 -21.61 -3.85
CA GLY A 21 -3.88 -21.62 -4.71
C GLY A 21 -4.68 -22.92 -4.71
N TYR A 22 -4.41 -23.83 -3.77
CA TYR A 22 -5.18 -25.07 -3.68
C TYR A 22 -6.64 -24.83 -3.23
N SER A 23 -7.57 -25.61 -3.79
CA SER A 23 -8.97 -25.62 -3.36
C SER A 23 -9.11 -26.24 -1.96
N GLN A 24 -10.17 -25.88 -1.22
CA GLN A 24 -10.37 -26.39 0.15
C GLN A 24 -10.44 -27.92 0.22
N SER A 25 -11.11 -28.56 -0.74
CA SER A 25 -11.18 -30.03 -0.83
C SER A 25 -9.81 -30.66 -1.08
N ARG A 26 -8.98 -30.04 -1.93
CA ARG A 26 -7.62 -30.50 -2.19
C ARG A 26 -6.73 -30.35 -0.95
N ILE A 27 -6.88 -29.26 -0.21
CA ILE A 27 -6.16 -29.02 1.05
C ILE A 27 -6.49 -30.10 2.08
N VAL A 28 -7.77 -30.45 2.26
CA VAL A 28 -8.18 -31.53 3.16
C VAL A 28 -7.53 -32.86 2.76
N ASN A 29 -7.50 -33.19 1.46
CA ASN A 29 -6.88 -34.42 0.98
C ASN A 29 -5.37 -34.44 1.20
N ILE A 30 -4.67 -33.32 0.92
CA ILE A 30 -3.22 -33.20 1.16
C ILE A 30 -2.91 -33.38 2.64
N LEU A 31 -3.64 -32.69 3.53
CA LEU A 31 -3.44 -32.79 4.97
C LEU A 31 -3.72 -34.20 5.49
N LYS A 32 -4.74 -34.87 4.94
CA LYS A 32 -5.02 -36.28 5.26
C LYS A 32 -3.88 -37.21 4.85
N HIS A 33 -3.24 -36.96 3.70
CA HIS A 33 -2.03 -37.70 3.28
C HIS A 33 -0.83 -37.42 4.19
N ASP A 34 -0.71 -36.21 4.71
CA ASP A 34 0.32 -35.81 5.69
C ASP A 34 0.01 -36.35 7.11
N GLY A 35 -1.05 -37.13 7.31
CA GLY A 35 -1.47 -37.69 8.60
C GLY A 35 -2.28 -36.74 9.48
N ILE A 36 -2.69 -35.59 8.95
CA ILE A 36 -3.43 -34.54 9.66
C ILE A 36 -4.91 -34.56 9.24
N TYR A 37 -5.77 -34.95 10.17
CA TYR A 37 -7.22 -34.99 9.93
C TYR A 37 -7.86 -33.64 10.24
N VAL A 38 -8.29 -32.93 9.20
CA VAL A 38 -9.01 -31.66 9.32
C VAL A 38 -10.27 -31.66 8.49
N SER A 39 -11.32 -31.05 9.05
CA SER A 39 -12.60 -30.91 8.38
C SER A 39 -12.57 -29.74 7.39
N GLN A 40 -13.37 -29.82 6.32
CA GLN A 40 -13.53 -28.72 5.38
C GLN A 40 -14.04 -27.41 6.05
N PRO A 41 -14.97 -27.45 7.03
CA PRO A 41 -15.32 -26.28 7.83
C PRO A 41 -14.11 -25.63 8.54
N THR A 42 -13.16 -26.44 9.02
CA THR A 42 -11.94 -25.93 9.66
C THR A 42 -11.10 -25.11 8.68
N VAL A 43 -10.88 -25.63 7.46
CA VAL A 43 -10.16 -24.91 6.40
C VAL A 43 -10.89 -23.63 5.99
N SER A 44 -12.22 -23.68 5.91
CA SER A 44 -13.05 -22.50 5.61
C SER A 44 -12.92 -21.43 6.70
N ASN A 45 -12.92 -21.81 7.97
CA ASN A 45 -12.72 -20.88 9.09
C ASN A 45 -11.35 -20.20 9.05
N VAL A 46 -10.28 -20.95 8.74
CA VAL A 46 -8.93 -20.38 8.58
C VAL A 46 -8.92 -19.38 7.41
N LYS A 47 -9.49 -19.73 6.26
CA LYS A 47 -9.62 -18.82 5.11
C LYS A 47 -10.39 -17.54 5.48
N GLN A 48 -11.48 -17.67 6.23
CA GLN A 48 -12.28 -16.52 6.69
C GLN A 48 -11.51 -15.65 7.69
N LYS A 49 -10.71 -16.25 8.59
CA LYS A 49 -9.88 -15.52 9.56
C LYS A 49 -8.91 -14.58 8.85
N ILE A 50 -8.28 -15.01 7.76
CA ILE A 50 -7.43 -14.17 6.90
C ILE A 50 -8.25 -13.03 6.28
N GLY A 51 -9.40 -13.35 5.68
CA GLY A 51 -10.26 -12.36 5.04
C GLY A 51 -10.73 -11.28 6.02
N ARG A 52 -11.06 -11.68 7.25
CA ARG A 52 -11.42 -10.75 8.34
C ARG A 52 -10.23 -9.91 8.79
N GLN A 53 -9.03 -10.48 8.93
CA GLN A 53 -7.83 -9.72 9.29
C GLN A 53 -7.48 -8.67 8.22
N ARG A 54 -7.58 -9.00 6.92
CA ARG A 54 -7.39 -8.03 5.82
C ARG A 54 -8.38 -6.87 5.86
N ASN A 55 -9.60 -7.12 6.31
CA ASN A 55 -10.63 -6.09 6.46
C ASN A 55 -10.58 -5.38 7.81
N SER A 56 -9.85 -5.92 8.79
CA SER A 56 -9.72 -5.41 10.16
C SER A 56 -8.58 -4.42 10.33
N THR A 57 -7.63 -4.34 9.38
CA THR A 57 -6.79 -3.15 9.29
C THR A 57 -7.72 -2.00 8.93
N SER A 58 -8.10 -1.22 9.94
CA SER A 58 -8.79 0.06 9.77
C SER A 58 -8.17 0.74 8.56
N LYS A 59 -8.99 1.01 7.52
CA LYS A 59 -8.54 1.75 6.33
C LYS A 59 -7.71 2.91 6.84
N ILE A 60 -6.40 2.91 6.57
CA ILE A 60 -5.56 4.05 6.90
C ILE A 60 -6.21 5.21 6.18
N THR A 61 -6.89 6.09 6.93
CA THR A 61 -7.47 7.31 6.39
C THR A 61 -6.29 8.20 6.08
N ILE A 62 -5.72 8.01 4.90
CA ILE A 62 -4.76 8.95 4.33
C ILE A 62 -5.57 10.22 4.08
N PHE A 63 -5.57 11.11 5.07
CA PHE A 63 -6.06 12.47 4.89
C PHE A 63 -5.21 13.07 3.77
N ARG A 64 -5.74 13.08 2.55
CA ARG A 64 -5.17 13.86 1.45
C ARG A 64 -5.27 15.31 1.88
N GLN A 65 -4.18 15.84 2.44
CA GLN A 65 -4.04 17.27 2.65
C GLN A 65 -4.24 17.92 1.28
N LYS A 66 -5.23 18.82 1.18
CA LYS A 66 -5.38 19.64 -0.03
C LYS A 66 -4.04 20.35 -0.27
N PRO A 67 -3.50 20.37 -1.49
CA PRO A 67 -2.29 21.12 -1.77
C PRO A 67 -2.55 22.58 -1.36
N SER A 68 -1.81 23.07 -0.37
CA SER A 68 -1.90 24.46 0.05
C SER A 68 -1.62 25.33 -1.18
N GLN A 69 -2.58 26.16 -1.58
CA GLN A 69 -2.33 27.14 -2.63
C GLN A 69 -1.18 28.03 -2.14
N THR A 70 -0.03 27.94 -2.80
CA THR A 70 1.06 28.90 -2.60
C THR A 70 0.50 30.30 -2.82
N PRO A 71 0.68 31.23 -1.87
CA PRO A 71 0.21 32.61 -2.02
C PRO A 71 0.83 33.23 -3.27
N ASP A 72 0.05 34.01 -4.02
CA ASP A 72 0.43 34.55 -5.34
C ASP A 72 1.73 35.37 -5.33
N ILE A 73 2.12 35.87 -4.16
CA ILE A 73 3.39 36.56 -3.93
C ILE A 73 4.57 35.64 -4.27
N VAL A 74 4.54 34.37 -3.84
CA VAL A 74 5.62 33.40 -4.07
C VAL A 74 5.72 33.05 -5.56
N LYS A 75 4.58 32.90 -6.26
CA LYS A 75 4.55 32.67 -7.71
C LYS A 75 5.12 33.86 -8.50
N LYS A 76 4.85 35.09 -8.08
CA LYS A 76 5.40 36.31 -8.72
C LYS A 76 6.92 36.41 -8.55
N VAL A 77 7.47 35.98 -7.42
CA VAL A 77 8.91 35.98 -7.17
C VAL A 77 9.62 34.94 -8.05
N ILE A 78 9.09 33.70 -8.14
CA ILE A 78 9.69 32.64 -8.96
C ILE A 78 9.72 33.05 -10.45
N LYS A 79 8.63 33.63 -10.97
CA LYS A 79 8.58 34.13 -12.37
C LYS A 79 9.55 35.27 -12.67
N LYS A 80 9.98 36.03 -11.65
CA LYS A 80 10.98 37.09 -11.84
C LYS A 80 12.42 36.55 -11.87
N ILE A 81 12.66 35.41 -11.24
CA ILE A 81 13.99 34.77 -11.18
C ILE A 81 14.21 33.94 -12.43
N ASP A 82 13.17 33.24 -12.90
CA ASP A 82 13.22 32.39 -14.08
C ASP A 82 12.75 33.17 -15.32
N VAL A 83 13.56 34.14 -15.74
CA VAL A 83 13.32 34.85 -17.00
C VAL A 83 13.77 33.93 -18.13
N GLN A 84 12.81 33.53 -18.97
CA GLN A 84 13.00 32.58 -20.06
C GLN A 84 14.06 33.03 -21.08
N GLU A 85 14.38 34.33 -21.13
CA GLU A 85 15.53 34.91 -21.83
C GLU A 85 16.25 35.90 -20.91
N PRO A 86 17.41 35.55 -20.34
CA PRO A 86 18.19 36.50 -19.56
C PRO A 86 18.66 37.66 -20.46
N PRO A 87 18.73 38.89 -19.94
CA PRO A 87 19.20 40.03 -20.72
C PRO A 87 20.63 39.78 -21.20
N THR A 88 20.87 40.03 -22.49
CA THR A 88 22.22 39.91 -23.06
C THR A 88 23.16 40.96 -22.46
N GLN A 89 24.45 40.62 -22.31
CA GLN A 89 25.48 41.55 -21.78
C GLN A 89 25.46 42.92 -22.47
N ARG A 90 25.12 42.96 -23.77
CA ARG A 90 25.02 44.19 -24.57
C ARG A 90 23.85 45.10 -24.15
N ALA A 91 22.75 44.52 -23.67
CA ALA A 91 21.61 45.27 -23.13
C ALA A 91 21.96 45.86 -21.76
N VAL A 92 22.56 45.05 -20.88
CA VAL A 92 23.00 45.47 -19.53
C VAL A 92 24.07 46.57 -19.61
N ALA A 93 25.01 46.48 -20.56
CA ALA A 93 26.05 47.49 -20.75
C ALA A 93 25.55 48.85 -21.28
N LYS A 94 24.39 48.90 -21.95
CA LYS A 94 23.77 50.17 -22.36
C LYS A 94 23.16 50.92 -21.18
N ASP A 95 22.55 50.20 -20.25
CA ASP A 95 21.97 50.78 -19.03
C ASP A 95 23.05 51.20 -18.02
N LEU A 96 24.19 50.51 -18.02
CA LEU A 96 25.38 50.84 -17.22
C LEU A 96 26.28 51.91 -17.85
N ARG A 97 25.80 52.68 -18.84
CA ARG A 97 26.53 53.88 -19.33
C ARG A 97 26.59 54.92 -18.22
N ILE A 98 27.56 54.75 -17.33
CA ILE A 98 28.08 55.78 -16.45
C ILE A 98 28.65 56.87 -17.37
N SER A 99 28.05 58.06 -17.31
CA SER A 99 28.64 59.29 -17.86
C SER A 99 29.84 59.70 -17.01
#